data_AF-A0AAU9LKE3-F1
#
_entry.id   AF-A0AAU9LKE3-F1
#
_cell.length_a   1.000
_cell.length_b   1.000
_cell.length_c   1.000
_cell.angle_alpha   90.00
_cell.angle_beta   90.00
_cell.angle_gamma   90.00
#
_symmetry.space_group_name_H-M   'P 1'
#
loop_
_entity.id
_entity.type
_entity.pdbx_description
1 polymer ?
#
loop_
_entity_poly.entity_id
_entity_poly.type
_entity_poly.pdbx_seq_one_letter_code
_entity_poly.pdbx_strand_id
1 'polypeptide(L)'
;MLDLIAWLFSFFILLAVIALVLYQIMCFLDLETDYINPYELATKINNIMLPEMITQGGLCFLHLVTRHWIMFLFCLPYLCYNVHLYIHGRHVVYATEVFNELSSQKKQRIFKLCYLGFLLFFSIFWMIWSIVDED
;
A
#
# COMPACT_ATOMS: atom_id res chain seq x y z
N MET A 1 13.43 2.94 -23.55
CA MET A 1 12.30 2.01 -23.77
C MET A 1 12.04 1.04 -22.61
N LEU A 2 12.97 0.18 -22.17
CA LEU A 2 12.71 -0.76 -21.05
C LEU A 2 12.44 -0.04 -19.71
N ASP A 3 13.16 1.05 -19.45
CA ASP A 3 12.99 1.83 -18.23
C ASP A 3 11.61 2.51 -18.19
N LEU A 4 11.16 3.06 -19.31
CA LEU A 4 9.81 3.63 -19.45
C LEU A 4 8.71 2.58 -19.20
N ILE A 5 8.86 1.36 -19.72
CA ILE A 5 7.92 0.25 -19.47
C ILE A 5 7.91 -0.12 -17.98
N ALA A 6 9.06 -0.14 -17.32
CA ALA A 6 9.16 -0.39 -15.89
C ALA A 6 8.47 0.70 -15.05
N TRP A 7 8.67 1.98 -15.39
CA TRP A 7 7.99 3.10 -14.74
C TRP A 7 6.48 3.05 -14.92
N LEU A 8 6.02 2.69 -16.12
CA LEU A 8 4.59 2.53 -16.42
C LEU A 8 3.96 1.39 -15.61
N PHE A 9 4.63 0.23 -15.51
CA PHE A 9 4.15 -0.89 -14.71
C PHE A 9 4.16 -0.57 -13.21
N SER A 10 5.20 0.12 -12.73
CA SER A 10 5.29 0.64 -11.36
C SER A 10 4.12 1.57 -11.03
N PHE A 11 3.76 2.47 -11.94
CA PHE A 11 2.61 3.36 -11.80
C PHE A 11 1.29 2.60 -11.61
N PHE A 12 1.01 1.60 -12.47
CA PHE A 12 -0.21 0.80 -12.33
C PHE A 12 -0.25 -0.01 -11.04
N ILE A 13 0.89 -0.58 -10.62
CA ILE A 13 0.98 -1.27 -9.35
C ILE A 13 0.73 -0.30 -8.18
N LEU A 14 1.35 0.87 -8.17
CA LEU A 14 1.14 1.88 -7.12
C LEU A 14 -0.34 2.28 -7.02
N LEU A 15 -1.01 2.46 -8.16
CA LEU A 15 -2.43 2.75 -8.21
C LEU A 15 -3.28 1.60 -7.64
N ALA A 16 -2.92 0.35 -7.94
CA ALA A 16 -3.58 -0.83 -7.36
C ALA A 16 -3.40 -0.89 -5.84
N VAL A 17 -2.19 -0.64 -5.31
CA VAL A 17 -1.94 -0.62 -3.86
C VAL A 17 -2.72 0.51 -3.18
N ILE A 18 -2.75 1.70 -3.79
CA ILE A 18 -3.57 2.83 -3.30
C ILE A 18 -5.05 2.45 -3.25
N ALA A 19 -5.58 1.81 -4.29
CA ALA A 19 -6.97 1.37 -4.33
C ALA A 19 -7.29 0.35 -3.22
N LEU A 20 -6.39 -0.60 -2.95
CA LEU A 20 -6.55 -1.56 -1.85
C LEU A 20 -6.56 -0.87 -0.48
N VAL A 21 -5.66 0.10 -0.24
CA VAL A 21 -5.62 0.87 1.01
C VAL A 21 -6.88 1.75 1.16
N LEU A 22 -7.34 2.38 0.07
CA LEU A 22 -8.58 3.15 0.07
C LEU A 22 -9.78 2.26 0.40
N TYR A 23 -9.87 1.06 -0.18
CA TYR A 23 -10.94 0.11 0.13
C TYR A 23 -10.94 -0.26 1.61
N GLN A 24 -9.77 -0.47 2.22
CA GLN A 24 -9.68 -0.72 3.66
C GLN A 24 -10.21 0.46 4.46
N ILE A 25 -9.85 1.71 4.11
CA ILE A 25 -10.36 2.92 4.79
C ILE A 25 -11.88 3.02 4.65
N MET A 26 -12.44 2.70 3.48
CA MET A 26 -13.90 2.68 3.28
C MET A 26 -14.57 1.65 4.18
N CYS A 27 -14.01 0.45 4.32
CA CYS A 27 -14.56 -0.53 5.26
C CYS A 27 -14.55 -0.04 6.72
N PHE A 28 -13.52 0.72 7.12
CA PHE A 28 -13.50 1.37 8.44
C PHE A 28 -14.57 2.45 8.59
N LEU A 29 -14.83 3.22 7.54
CA LEU A 29 -15.90 4.23 7.52
C LEU A 29 -17.27 3.57 7.59
N ASP A 30 -17.48 2.47 6.87
CA ASP A 30 -18.73 1.70 6.90
C ASP A 30 -18.99 1.09 8.29
N LEU A 31 -17.94 0.73 9.05
CA LEU A 31 -18.09 0.32 10.44
C LEU A 31 -18.50 1.50 11.34
N GLU A 32 -17.96 2.70 11.10
CA GLU A 32 -18.26 3.92 11.87
C GLU A 32 -19.72 4.38 11.67
N THR A 33 -20.32 4.07 10.52
CA THR A 33 -21.72 4.34 10.21
C THR A 33 -22.67 3.19 10.59
N ASP A 34 -22.20 2.21 11.37
CA ASP A 34 -22.93 0.99 11.77
C ASP A 34 -23.49 0.19 10.58
N TYR A 35 -22.89 0.31 9.38
CA TYR A 35 -23.33 -0.41 8.19
C TYR A 35 -22.87 -1.87 8.17
N ILE A 36 -21.73 -2.18 8.82
CA ILE A 36 -21.08 -3.50 8.78
C ILE A 36 -20.71 -3.96 10.18
N ASN A 37 -20.79 -5.27 10.42
CA ASN A 37 -20.38 -5.86 11.68
C ASN A 37 -18.84 -5.87 11.83
N PRO A 38 -18.30 -5.71 13.05
CA PRO A 38 -16.84 -5.77 13.30
C PRO A 38 -16.21 -7.11 12.88
N TYR A 39 -16.98 -8.20 12.92
CA TYR A 39 -16.53 -9.52 12.45
C TYR A 39 -16.40 -9.59 10.92
N GLU A 40 -17.32 -8.96 10.20
CA GLU A 40 -17.26 -8.84 8.75
C GLU A 40 -16.10 -7.94 8.32
N LEU A 41 -15.84 -6.87 9.08
CA LEU A 41 -14.68 -5.99 8.87
C LEU A 41 -13.36 -6.75 9.02
N ALA A 42 -13.19 -7.48 10.13
CA ALA A 42 -12.00 -8.28 10.38
C ALA A 42 -11.70 -9.25 9.23
N THR A 43 -12.75 -9.93 8.73
CA THR A 43 -12.64 -10.88 7.62
C THR A 43 -12.25 -10.18 6.31
N LYS A 44 -12.90 -9.07 5.96
CA LYS A 44 -12.59 -8.29 4.75
C LYS A 44 -11.17 -7.74 4.79
N ILE A 45 -10.76 -7.14 5.92
CA ILE A 45 -9.42 -6.58 6.06
C ILE A 45 -8.36 -7.67 5.93
N ASN A 46 -8.52 -8.81 6.62
CA ASN A 46 -7.53 -9.87 6.58
C ASN A 46 -7.34 -10.43 5.16
N ASN A 47 -8.44 -10.62 4.42
CA ASN A 47 -8.41 -11.06 3.03
C ASN A 47 -7.73 -10.06 2.09
N ILE A 48 -7.78 -8.76 2.41
CA ILE A 48 -7.21 -7.69 1.56
C ILE A 48 -5.79 -7.31 1.98
N MET A 49 -5.42 -7.60 3.23
CA MET A 49 -4.08 -7.38 3.75
C MET A 49 -3.02 -8.19 2.99
N LEU A 50 -3.33 -9.44 2.65
CA LEU A 50 -2.46 -10.32 1.89
C LEU A 50 -2.17 -9.80 0.46
N PRO A 51 -3.18 -9.49 -0.38
CA PRO A 51 -2.92 -8.96 -1.71
C PRO A 51 -2.22 -7.60 -1.67
N GLU A 52 -2.49 -6.73 -0.69
CA GLU A 52 -1.73 -5.48 -0.50
C GLU A 52 -0.23 -5.77 -0.30
N MET A 53 0.10 -6.69 0.61
CA MET A 53 1.49 -7.03 0.93
C MET A 53 2.21 -7.69 -0.24
N ILE A 54 1.54 -8.59 -0.96
CA ILE A 54 2.10 -9.26 -2.15
C ILE A 54 2.35 -8.23 -3.25
N THR A 55 1.38 -7.35 -3.53
CA THR A 55 1.48 -6.35 -4.59
C THR A 55 2.60 -5.35 -4.31
N GLN A 56 2.73 -4.90 -3.06
CA GLN A 56 3.83 -4.03 -2.65
C GLN A 56 5.20 -4.74 -2.68
N GLY A 57 5.26 -6.01 -2.28
CA GLY A 57 6.47 -6.83 -2.43
C GLY A 57 6.89 -6.95 -3.88
N GLY A 58 5.93 -7.16 -4.79
CA GLY A 58 6.14 -7.15 -6.24
C GLY A 58 6.67 -5.81 -6.76
N LEU A 59 6.12 -4.69 -6.28
CA LEU A 59 6.62 -3.35 -6.62
C LEU A 59 8.08 -3.15 -6.20
N CYS A 60 8.41 -3.55 -4.98
CA CYS A 60 9.76 -3.46 -4.43
C CYS A 60 10.74 -4.33 -5.24
N PHE A 61 10.34 -5.56 -5.56
CA PHE A 61 11.13 -6.46 -6.41
C PHE A 61 11.34 -5.92 -7.82
N LEU A 62 10.31 -5.31 -8.42
CA LEU A 62 10.42 -4.67 -9.73
C LEU A 62 11.46 -3.56 -9.73
N HIS A 63 11.43 -2.66 -8.73
CA HIS A 63 12.42 -1.59 -8.61
C HIS A 63 13.85 -2.11 -8.39
N LEU A 64 13.99 -3.26 -7.71
CA LEU A 64 15.28 -3.92 -7.54
C LEU A 64 15.83 -4.46 -8.86
N VAL A 65 15.01 -5.18 -9.63
CA VAL A 65 15.41 -5.77 -10.93
C VAL A 65 15.71 -4.67 -11.96
N THR A 66 14.95 -3.59 -11.94
CA THR A 66 15.13 -2.45 -12.86
C THR A 66 16.26 -1.50 -12.43
N ARG A 67 16.99 -1.82 -11.35
CA ARG A 67 18.11 -1.02 -10.80
C ARG A 67 17.71 0.41 -10.40
N HIS A 68 16.44 0.65 -10.11
CA HIS A 68 15.93 1.91 -9.58
C HIS A 68 16.13 1.99 -8.06
N TRP A 69 17.40 2.07 -7.64
CA TRP A 69 17.81 2.01 -6.22
C TRP A 69 17.13 3.06 -5.33
N ILE A 70 16.92 4.27 -5.87
CA ILE A 70 16.29 5.37 -5.11
C ILE A 70 14.84 5.01 -4.77
N MET A 71 14.04 4.55 -5.75
CA MET A 71 12.65 4.15 -5.49
C MET A 71 12.53 2.87 -4.69
N PHE A 72 13.48 1.94 -4.86
CA PHE A 72 13.58 0.78 -3.98
C PHE A 72 13.77 1.22 -2.51
N LEU A 73 14.66 2.18 -2.25
CA LEU A 73 14.90 2.71 -0.91
C LEU A 73 13.65 3.37 -0.32
N PHE A 74 12.85 4.08 -1.12
CA PHE A 74 11.57 4.63 -0.67
C PHE A 74 10.47 3.56 -0.50
N CYS A 75 10.50 2.45 -1.24
CA CYS A 75 9.55 1.35 -1.00
C CYS A 75 9.87 0.51 0.25
N LEU A 76 11.15 0.46 0.65
CA LEU A 76 11.62 -0.38 1.75
C LEU A 76 10.96 -0.10 3.12
N PRO A 77 10.83 1.15 3.60
CA PRO A 77 10.20 1.43 4.89
C PRO A 77 8.78 0.87 4.99
N TYR A 78 8.02 0.98 3.90
CA TYR A 78 6.66 0.45 3.81
C TYR A 78 6.64 -1.08 3.83
N LEU A 79 7.54 -1.71 3.06
CA LEU A 79 7.66 -3.17 3.06
C LEU A 79 8.08 -3.71 4.43
N CYS A 80 9.10 -3.11 5.05
CA CYS A 80 9.57 -3.46 6.39
C CYS A 80 8.46 -3.33 7.43
N TYR A 81 7.65 -2.27 7.36
CA TYR A 81 6.49 -2.10 8.24
C TYR A 81 5.48 -3.24 8.07
N ASN A 82 5.14 -3.59 6.82
CA ASN A 82 4.20 -4.69 6.55
C ASN A 82 4.76 -6.06 6.97
N VAL A 83 6.04 -6.33 6.73
CA VAL A 83 6.70 -7.57 7.17
C VAL A 83 6.76 -7.67 8.69
N HIS A 84 7.07 -6.57 9.38
CA HIS A 84 7.08 -6.53 10.84
C HIS A 84 5.70 -6.85 11.42
N LEU A 85 4.63 -6.33 10.80
CA LEU A 85 3.25 -6.61 11.19
C LEU A 85 2.86 -8.08 10.93
N TYR A 86 3.35 -8.67 9.83
CA TYR A 86 3.15 -10.08 9.51
C TYR A 86 3.82 -11.00 10.53
N ILE A 87 5.10 -10.73 10.86
CA ILE A 87 5.88 -11.52 11.82
C ILE A 87 5.30 -11.46 13.22
N HIS A 88 4.76 -10.32 13.66
CA HIS A 88 4.14 -10.18 14.98
C HIS A 88 2.72 -10.77 15.06
N GLY A 89 2.23 -11.44 14.00
CA GLY A 89 0.89 -12.03 14.00
C GLY A 89 -0.25 -11.01 14.08
N ARG A 90 0.06 -9.71 13.99
CA ARG A 90 -0.90 -8.59 14.04
C ARG A 90 -1.53 -8.29 12.67
N HIS A 91 -1.34 -9.19 11.69
CA HIS A 91 -2.03 -9.16 10.41
C HIS A 91 -3.53 -9.45 10.56
N VAL A 92 -3.91 -10.22 11.60
CA VAL A 92 -5.30 -10.51 11.92
C VAL A 92 -5.84 -9.40 12.82
N VAL A 93 -6.82 -8.69 12.32
CA VAL A 93 -7.56 -7.70 13.09
C VAL A 93 -8.62 -8.44 13.90
N TYR A 94 -8.50 -8.48 15.23
CA TYR A 94 -9.47 -9.13 16.10
C TYR A 94 -10.66 -8.21 16.39
N ALA A 95 -11.87 -8.68 16.09
CA ALA A 95 -13.12 -7.92 16.21
C ALA A 95 -13.39 -7.37 17.63
N THR A 96 -12.81 -7.97 18.66
CA THR A 96 -12.96 -7.56 20.07
C THR A 96 -12.18 -6.30 20.44
N GLU A 97 -11.10 -5.97 19.72
CA GLU A 97 -10.23 -4.81 20.00
C GLU A 97 -10.35 -3.69 18.95
N VAL A 98 -10.98 -3.98 17.80
CA VAL A 98 -11.19 -3.06 16.68
C VAL A 98 -11.83 -1.74 17.10
N PHE A 99 -12.84 -1.78 17.96
CA PHE A 99 -13.56 -0.57 18.36
C PHE A 99 -12.72 0.33 19.26
N ASN A 100 -11.87 -0.24 20.11
CA ASN A 100 -11.05 0.52 21.06
C ASN A 100 -9.84 1.18 20.36
N GLU A 101 -9.30 0.51 19.34
CA GLU A 101 -8.12 0.95 18.58
C GLU A 101 -8.46 1.55 17.19
N LEU A 102 -9.76 1.74 16.89
CA LEU A 102 -10.25 2.09 15.56
C LEU A 102 -9.60 3.37 15.00
N SER A 103 -9.54 4.41 15.83
CA SER A 103 -9.00 5.72 15.47
C SER A 103 -7.49 5.66 15.19
N SER A 104 -6.76 4.84 15.95
CA SER A 104 -5.33 4.60 15.78
C SER A 104 -5.05 3.84 14.49
N GLN A 105 -5.79 2.75 14.22
CA GLN A 105 -5.64 1.97 12.99
C GLN A 105 -6.02 2.77 11.73
N LYS A 106 -7.10 3.56 11.80
CA LYS A 106 -7.51 4.47 10.71
C LYS A 106 -6.40 5.49 10.42
N LYS A 107 -5.82 6.10 11.46
CA LYS A 107 -4.73 7.08 11.32
C LYS A 107 -3.47 6.45 10.70
N GLN A 108 -3.12 5.22 11.08
CA GLN A 108 -2.02 4.48 10.46
C GLN A 108 -2.26 4.23 8.96
N ARG A 109 -3.47 3.82 8.56
CA ARG A 109 -3.83 3.59 7.15
C ARG A 109 -3.88 4.87 6.33
N ILE A 110 -4.33 5.99 6.91
CA ILE A 110 -4.25 7.31 6.28
C ILE A 110 -2.79 7.72 6.07
N PHE A 111 -1.92 7.50 7.06
CA PHE A 111 -0.50 7.80 6.90
C PHE A 111 0.14 6.95 5.80
N LYS A 112 -0.19 5.66 5.72
CA LYS A 112 0.19 4.78 4.61
C LYS A 112 -0.27 5.33 3.26
N LEU A 113 -1.52 5.78 3.16
CA LEU A 113 -2.07 6.38 1.94
C LEU A 113 -1.30 7.64 1.53
N CYS A 114 -1.00 8.53 2.48
CA CYS A 114 -0.19 9.72 2.21
C CYS A 114 1.21 9.34 1.70
N TYR A 115 1.84 8.32 2.29
CA TYR A 115 3.14 7.83 1.84
C TYR A 115 3.10 7.23 0.43
N LEU A 116 2.05 6.46 0.12
CA LEU A 116 1.83 5.92 -1.23
C LEU A 116 1.56 7.02 -2.25
N GLY A 117 0.81 8.07 -1.88
CA GLY A 117 0.60 9.24 -2.72
C GLY A 117 1.90 10.00 -3.00
N PHE A 118 2.77 10.12 -2.00
CA PHE A 118 4.12 10.67 -2.18
C PHE A 118 4.95 9.81 -3.14
N LEU A 119 4.97 8.48 -2.96
CA LEU A 119 5.62 7.55 -3.87
C LEU A 119 5.09 7.67 -5.31
N LEU A 120 3.78 7.82 -5.47
CA LEU A 120 3.14 8.01 -6.78
C LEU A 120 3.63 9.29 -7.47
N PHE A 121 3.71 10.40 -6.73
CA PHE A 121 4.24 11.66 -7.25
C PHE A 121 5.68 11.51 -7.76
N PHE A 122 6.55 10.88 -6.97
CA PHE A 122 7.92 10.61 -7.41
C PHE A 122 7.94 9.67 -8.61
N SER A 123 7.10 8.64 -8.65
CA SER A 123 7.04 7.71 -9.79
C SER A 123 6.68 8.42 -11.09
N ILE A 124 5.75 9.37 -11.04
CA ILE A 124 5.37 10.18 -12.21
C ILE A 124 6.51 11.11 -12.61
N PHE A 125 7.16 11.77 -11.64
CA PHE A 125 8.29 12.67 -11.90
C PHE A 125 9.43 11.95 -12.65
N TRP A 126 9.84 10.78 -12.16
CA TRP A 126 10.89 9.98 -12.78
C TRP A 126 10.48 9.40 -14.13
N MET A 127 9.20 9.03 -14.30
CA MET A 127 8.65 8.62 -15.59
C MET A 127 8.77 9.75 -16.63
N ILE A 128 8.37 10.98 -16.28
CA ILE A 128 8.48 12.14 -17.18
C ILE A 128 9.94 12.43 -17.51
N TRP A 129 10.82 12.40 -16.51
CA TRP A 129 12.25 12.60 -16.74
C TRP A 129 12.82 11.58 -17.73
N SER A 130 12.46 10.31 -17.56
CA SER A 130 12.88 9.23 -18.47
C SER A 130 12.34 9.40 -19.89
N ILE A 131 11.18 10.03 -20.07
CA ILE A 131 10.63 10.36 -21.39
C ILE A 131 11.45 11.49 -22.03
N VAL A 132 11.73 12.55 -21.27
CA VAL A 132 12.47 13.73 -21.75
C VAL A 132 13.92 13.39 -22.09
N ASP A 133 14.55 12.47 -21.36
CA ASP A 133 15.93 12.02 -21.62
C ASP A 133 16.03 11.05 -22.82
N GLU A 134 14.91 10.45 -23.24
CA GLU A 134 14.82 9.62 -24.45
C GLU A 134 14.62 10.43 -25.74
N ASP A 135 14.29 11.73 -25.64
CA ASP A 135 14.19 12.71 -26.74
C ASP A 135 15.51 13.51 -26.93
#